data_AF-A0A9D4K585-F1
#
_entry.id   AF-A0A9D4K585-F1
#
_cell.length_a   1.000
_cell.length_b   1.000
_cell.length_c   1.000
_cell.angle_alpha   90.00
_cell.angle_beta   90.00
_cell.angle_gamma   90.00
#
_symmetry.space_group_name_H-M   'P 1'
#
loop_
_entity.id
_entity.type
_entity.pdbx_description
1 polymer ?
#
loop_
_entity_poly.entity_id
_entity_poly.type
_entity_poly.pdbx_seq_one_letter_code
_entity_poly.pdbx_strand_id
1 'polypeptide(L)'
;MTRKSSGRSSQDGAKRLARVTPACIPLHPIKSCNRIEPKERAFLDAAERGDKHTMVRCLQPPSPVNVNCTDMIGRSAIQIAVDNENVEIVEVLLKQKGIRIGDALLYAIREGVYKIVEMLIDHPSITPEMLGKDWSWRNFAGENGVAGESNDYSPDISPMILAAHCNQFEILQLLLMRGGVIDIPHQLSCSCRRCSERVNEDSLRHSIRRINTYRALASPAWVCLTSADPVLTAFRLSWELRNLALRENEFKDTYLELSDQCKKLSCSLLDQCRSTDEVIAVLNKPPEIDESEGEDRDTGGPLTNVETETGHKIRTKRGINNDRFT
;
A
#
# COMPACT_ATOMS: atom_id res chain seq x y z
N MET A 1 -85.76 43.74 31.29
CA MET A 1 -86.50 43.90 30.02
C MET A 1 -85.56 44.60 29.04
N THR A 2 -84.91 43.81 28.18
CA THR A 2 -85.16 43.72 26.72
C THR A 2 -84.62 44.93 25.95
N ARG A 3 -83.77 44.82 24.93
CA ARG A 3 -83.78 43.86 23.81
C ARG A 3 -82.50 44.05 22.95
N LYS A 4 -82.02 42.94 22.36
CA LYS A 4 -81.39 42.79 21.02
C LYS A 4 -80.09 43.58 20.79
N SER A 5 -79.12 43.22 19.95
CA SER A 5 -78.83 42.20 18.94
C SER A 5 -77.42 42.60 18.47
N SER A 6 -76.45 41.74 18.21
CA SER A 6 -76.25 41.08 16.92
C SER A 6 -74.79 40.63 16.90
N GLY A 7 -74.56 39.36 16.59
CA GLY A 7 -73.25 38.85 16.23
C GLY A 7 -73.16 38.69 14.71
N ARG A 8 -71.97 38.83 14.15
CA ARG A 8 -71.27 37.72 13.50
C ARG A 8 -69.84 38.13 13.18
N SER A 9 -68.95 37.24 13.59
CA SER A 9 -67.50 37.29 13.57
C SER A 9 -66.93 37.18 12.17
N SER A 10 -65.78 37.83 12.02
CA SER A 10 -64.91 37.86 10.86
C SER A 10 -64.64 36.49 10.25
N GLN A 11 -64.81 36.44 8.93
CA GLN A 11 -64.11 35.49 8.08
C GLN A 11 -62.61 35.85 8.12
N ASP A 12 -61.72 34.88 8.33
CA ASP A 12 -60.43 34.87 7.65
C ASP A 12 -59.68 33.54 7.84
N GLY A 13 -59.37 32.91 6.71
CA GLY A 13 -58.05 32.32 6.48
C GLY A 13 -57.70 30.98 7.14
N ALA A 14 -58.50 29.93 6.98
CA ALA A 14 -58.01 28.56 7.21
C ALA A 14 -57.00 28.17 6.11
N LYS A 15 -55.70 28.37 6.37
CA LYS A 15 -54.60 27.91 5.52
C LYS A 15 -54.67 26.39 5.38
N ARG A 16 -55.04 25.93 4.18
CA ARG A 16 -55.02 24.52 3.78
C ARG A 16 -53.57 24.04 3.78
N LEU A 17 -53.19 23.24 4.78
CA LEU A 17 -51.93 22.49 4.77
C LEU A 17 -51.98 21.54 3.57
N ALA A 18 -51.24 21.86 2.51
CA ALA A 18 -51.04 20.96 1.39
C ALA A 18 -50.35 19.70 1.91
N ARG A 19 -51.04 18.56 1.86
CA ARG A 19 -50.41 17.25 2.03
C ARG A 19 -49.38 17.11 0.93
N VAL A 20 -48.10 17.27 1.28
CA VAL A 20 -46.99 16.82 0.43
C VAL A 20 -47.12 15.29 0.35
N THR A 21 -47.61 14.79 -0.77
CA THR A 21 -47.50 13.37 -1.08
C THR A 21 -46.01 13.06 -1.19
N PRO A 22 -45.49 12.03 -0.50
CA PRO A 22 -44.10 11.63 -0.71
C PRO A 22 -43.99 11.21 -2.17
N ALA A 23 -43.21 11.97 -2.95
CA ALA A 23 -42.85 11.57 -4.29
C ALA A 23 -42.13 10.23 -4.17
N CYS A 24 -42.77 9.16 -4.62
CA CYS A 24 -42.12 7.87 -4.74
C CYS A 24 -41.12 8.01 -5.88
N ILE A 25 -39.88 8.38 -5.55
CA ILE A 25 -38.78 8.39 -6.51
C ILE A 25 -38.57 6.92 -6.89
N PRO A 26 -38.81 6.52 -8.15
CA PRO A 26 -38.53 5.16 -8.56
C PRO A 26 -37.03 4.93 -8.39
N LEU A 27 -36.68 4.03 -7.48
CA LEU A 27 -35.32 3.55 -7.33
C LEU A 27 -34.99 2.70 -8.56
N HIS A 28 -34.45 3.35 -9.58
CA HIS A 28 -33.74 2.63 -10.64
C HIS A 28 -32.45 2.08 -10.03
N PRO A 29 -32.09 0.81 -10.29
CA PRO A 29 -30.79 0.29 -9.89
C PRO A 29 -29.69 1.19 -10.44
N ILE A 30 -29.01 1.92 -9.55
CA ILE A 30 -27.87 2.77 -9.91
C ILE A 30 -26.71 1.82 -10.20
N LYS A 31 -26.24 1.85 -11.45
CA LYS A 31 -25.34 0.88 -12.09
C LYS A 31 -25.99 -0.50 -12.28
N SER A 32 -26.10 -0.91 -13.55
CA SER A 32 -26.22 -2.31 -13.91
C SER A 32 -25.03 -3.04 -13.29
N CYS A 33 -25.23 -3.68 -12.15
CA CYS A 33 -24.27 -4.65 -11.63
C CYS A 33 -24.00 -5.61 -12.79
N ASN A 34 -22.73 -5.79 -13.15
CA ASN A 34 -22.32 -6.77 -14.17
C ASN A 34 -23.12 -8.04 -13.91
N ARG A 35 -23.91 -8.49 -14.89
CA ARG A 35 -24.69 -9.71 -14.76
C ARG A 35 -23.70 -10.87 -14.74
N ILE A 36 -23.26 -11.25 -13.54
CA ILE A 36 -22.35 -12.38 -13.31
C ILE A 36 -23.04 -13.64 -13.83
N GLU A 37 -22.37 -14.39 -14.70
CA GLU A 37 -22.92 -15.64 -15.21
C GLU A 37 -23.05 -16.66 -14.06
N PRO A 38 -24.05 -17.57 -14.09
CA PRO A 38 -24.20 -18.59 -13.03
C PRO A 38 -22.93 -19.43 -12.80
N LYS A 39 -22.14 -19.65 -13.86
CA LYS A 39 -20.84 -20.34 -13.78
C LYS A 39 -19.76 -19.48 -13.12
N GLU A 40 -19.71 -18.19 -13.42
CA GLU A 40 -18.80 -17.24 -12.75
C GLU A 40 -19.12 -17.13 -11.26
N ARG A 41 -20.42 -17.10 -10.91
CA ARG A 41 -20.85 -17.11 -9.51
C ARG A 41 -20.41 -18.38 -8.79
N ALA A 42 -20.63 -19.55 -9.39
CA ALA A 42 -20.19 -20.81 -8.82
C ALA A 42 -18.66 -20.90 -8.68
N PHE A 43 -17.90 -20.27 -9.58
CA PHE A 43 -16.45 -20.18 -9.51
C PHE A 43 -15.99 -19.27 -8.35
N LEU A 44 -16.62 -18.11 -8.16
CA LEU A 44 -16.34 -17.21 -7.04
C LEU A 44 -16.72 -17.85 -5.69
N ASP A 45 -17.89 -18.50 -5.60
CA ASP A 45 -18.32 -19.23 -4.40
C ASP A 45 -17.34 -20.38 -4.07
N ALA A 46 -16.76 -21.04 -5.08
CA ALA A 46 -15.73 -22.06 -4.89
C ALA A 46 -14.42 -21.47 -4.36
N ALA A 47 -14.03 -20.28 -4.81
CA ALA A 47 -12.86 -19.55 -4.28
C ALA A 47 -13.06 -19.19 -2.80
N GLU A 48 -14.26 -18.73 -2.44
CA GLU A 48 -14.62 -18.37 -1.07
C GLU A 48 -14.59 -19.59 -0.14
N ARG A 49 -15.13 -20.72 -0.58
CA ARG A 49 -15.20 -21.96 0.21
C ARG A 49 -13.91 -22.78 0.22
N GLY A 50 -12.92 -22.43 -0.59
CA GLY A 50 -11.73 -23.24 -0.78
C GLY A 50 -11.97 -24.55 -1.57
N ASP A 51 -13.07 -24.66 -2.34
CA ASP A 51 -13.38 -25.86 -3.12
C ASP A 51 -12.59 -25.91 -4.43
N LYS A 52 -11.39 -26.49 -4.32
CA LYS A 52 -10.47 -26.72 -5.43
C LYS A 52 -11.08 -27.56 -6.57
N HIS A 53 -11.88 -28.58 -6.24
CA HIS A 53 -12.44 -29.48 -7.26
C HIS A 53 -13.46 -28.74 -8.14
N THR A 54 -14.37 -28.00 -7.50
CA THR A 54 -15.34 -27.19 -8.24
C THR A 54 -14.66 -26.09 -9.03
N MET A 55 -13.64 -25.43 -8.46
CA MET A 55 -12.87 -24.41 -9.16
C MET A 55 -12.18 -24.95 -10.43
N VAL A 56 -11.45 -26.07 -10.31
CA VAL A 56 -10.77 -26.69 -11.47
C VAL A 56 -11.77 -27.11 -12.54
N ARG A 57 -12.94 -27.64 -12.15
CA ARG A 57 -14.00 -28.00 -13.09
C ARG A 57 -14.54 -26.78 -13.85
N CYS A 58 -14.67 -25.62 -13.19
CA CYS A 58 -15.10 -24.38 -13.85
C CYS A 58 -14.04 -23.80 -14.80
N LEU A 59 -12.75 -24.11 -14.59
CA LEU A 59 -11.64 -23.69 -15.44
C LEU A 59 -11.40 -24.62 -16.64
N GLN A 60 -11.98 -25.82 -16.64
CA GLN A 60 -11.82 -26.80 -17.71
C GLN A 60 -12.79 -26.55 -18.90
N PRO A 61 -12.41 -26.95 -20.13
CA PRO A 61 -13.29 -26.91 -21.31
C PRO A 61 -14.56 -27.76 -21.12
N PRO A 62 -15.69 -27.44 -21.80
CA PRO A 62 -15.79 -26.76 -23.11
C PRO A 62 -15.97 -25.23 -23.05
N SER A 63 -16.33 -24.65 -21.91
CA SER A 63 -16.53 -23.20 -21.75
C SER A 63 -15.83 -22.72 -20.47
N PRO A 64 -14.51 -22.43 -20.53
CA PRO A 64 -13.77 -21.98 -19.35
C PRO A 64 -14.32 -20.63 -18.87
N VAL A 65 -14.46 -20.49 -17.56
CA VAL A 65 -14.85 -19.24 -16.91
C VAL A 65 -13.73 -18.20 -17.03
N ASN A 66 -14.10 -16.92 -17.14
CA ASN A 66 -13.13 -15.84 -17.04
C ASN A 66 -12.49 -15.83 -15.64
N VAL A 67 -11.18 -16.09 -15.57
CA VAL A 67 -10.42 -16.16 -14.30
C VAL A 67 -10.43 -14.81 -13.56
N ASN A 68 -10.53 -13.71 -14.29
CA ASN A 68 -10.54 -12.35 -13.74
C ASN A 68 -11.98 -11.83 -13.51
N CYS A 69 -12.96 -12.71 -13.36
CA CYS A 69 -14.31 -12.30 -13.00
C CYS A 69 -14.32 -11.64 -11.61
N THR A 70 -15.25 -10.70 -11.42
CA THR A 70 -15.38 -9.93 -10.18
C THR A 70 -16.77 -10.08 -9.59
N ASP A 71 -16.84 -10.17 -8.27
CA ASP A 71 -18.10 -10.15 -7.52
C ASP A 71 -18.81 -8.78 -7.61
N MET A 72 -20.00 -8.65 -7.04
CA MET A 72 -20.80 -7.42 -6.97
C MET A 72 -20.05 -6.24 -6.32
N ILE A 73 -19.05 -6.53 -5.48
CA ILE A 73 -18.20 -5.55 -4.78
C ILE A 73 -16.94 -5.21 -5.63
N GLY A 74 -16.70 -5.94 -6.72
CA GLY A 74 -15.51 -5.76 -7.56
C GLY A 74 -14.30 -6.61 -7.17
N ARG A 75 -14.45 -7.52 -6.20
CA ARG A 75 -13.38 -8.45 -5.79
C ARG A 75 -13.23 -9.59 -6.78
N SER A 76 -12.00 -9.88 -7.18
CA SER A 76 -11.63 -11.01 -8.03
C SER A 76 -11.49 -12.31 -7.23
N ALA A 77 -11.54 -13.45 -7.91
CA ALA A 77 -11.37 -14.77 -7.29
C ALA A 77 -10.04 -14.91 -6.53
N ILE A 78 -8.95 -14.31 -7.05
CA ILE A 78 -7.64 -14.35 -6.38
C ILE A 78 -7.62 -13.49 -5.11
N GLN A 79 -8.28 -12.34 -5.10
CA GLN A 79 -8.41 -11.53 -3.88
C GLN A 79 -9.19 -12.28 -2.80
N ILE A 80 -10.31 -12.92 -3.16
CA ILE A 80 -11.10 -13.74 -2.22
C ILE A 80 -10.27 -14.90 -1.67
N ALA A 81 -9.49 -15.58 -2.52
CA ALA A 81 -8.62 -16.68 -2.09
C ALA A 81 -7.50 -16.22 -1.16
N VAL A 82 -6.95 -15.02 -1.38
CA VAL A 82 -5.93 -14.41 -0.53
C VAL A 82 -6.52 -13.97 0.82
N ASP A 83 -7.67 -13.30 0.82
CA ASP A 83 -8.38 -12.86 2.04
C ASP A 83 -8.71 -14.05 2.96
N ASN A 84 -9.01 -15.22 2.37
CA ASN A 84 -9.28 -16.46 3.11
C ASN A 84 -8.02 -17.30 3.38
N GLU A 85 -6.83 -16.79 3.07
CA GLU A 85 -5.54 -17.46 3.23
C GLU A 85 -5.43 -18.85 2.55
N ASN A 86 -6.22 -19.07 1.50
CA ASN A 86 -6.34 -20.36 0.82
C ASN A 86 -5.21 -20.57 -0.20
N VAL A 87 -4.03 -20.96 0.29
CA VAL A 87 -2.81 -21.17 -0.52
C VAL A 87 -3.04 -22.09 -1.72
N GLU A 88 -3.77 -23.19 -1.54
CA GLU A 88 -4.03 -24.14 -2.64
C GLU A 88 -4.83 -23.54 -3.80
N ILE A 89 -5.81 -22.70 -3.47
CA ILE A 89 -6.64 -22.02 -4.48
C ILE A 89 -5.80 -20.96 -5.20
N VAL A 90 -5.00 -20.19 -4.47
CA VAL A 90 -4.07 -19.22 -5.06
C VAL A 90 -3.11 -19.92 -6.02
N GLU A 91 -2.57 -21.09 -5.65
CA GLU A 91 -1.68 -21.86 -6.52
C GLU A 91 -2.36 -22.31 -7.83
N VAL A 92 -3.63 -22.74 -7.75
CA VAL A 92 -4.43 -23.12 -8.94
C VAL A 92 -4.71 -21.93 -9.84
N LEU A 93 -5.01 -20.76 -9.25
CA LEU A 93 -5.30 -19.52 -9.97
C LEU A 93 -4.04 -18.98 -10.67
N LEU A 94 -2.88 -19.00 -10.01
CA LEU A 94 -1.60 -18.56 -10.58
C LEU A 94 -1.12 -19.42 -11.75
N LYS A 95 -1.58 -20.68 -11.85
CA LYS A 95 -1.29 -21.53 -13.02
C LYS A 95 -2.09 -21.14 -14.27
N GLN A 96 -3.14 -20.32 -14.13
CA GLN A 96 -3.97 -19.92 -15.26
C GLN A 96 -3.31 -18.79 -16.07
N LYS A 97 -3.43 -18.85 -17.39
CA LYS A 97 -2.88 -17.82 -18.28
C LYS A 97 -3.71 -16.53 -18.17
N GLY A 98 -3.03 -15.39 -18.07
CA GLY A 98 -3.67 -14.07 -18.06
C GLY A 98 -4.32 -13.67 -16.74
N ILE A 99 -3.96 -14.34 -15.62
CA ILE A 99 -4.37 -13.91 -14.28
C ILE A 99 -3.85 -12.50 -13.97
N ARG A 100 -4.74 -11.63 -13.48
CA ARG A 100 -4.39 -10.31 -12.97
C ARG A 100 -4.23 -10.39 -11.46
N ILE A 101 -3.00 -10.24 -10.98
CA ILE A 101 -2.72 -10.23 -9.54
C ILE A 101 -3.26 -8.94 -8.92
N GLY A 102 -3.02 -7.78 -9.55
CA GLY A 102 -3.56 -6.49 -9.12
C GLY A 102 -3.34 -6.25 -7.62
N ASP A 103 -4.41 -5.87 -6.92
CA ASP A 103 -4.38 -5.60 -5.48
C ASP A 103 -4.26 -6.85 -4.61
N ALA A 104 -4.38 -8.07 -5.14
CA ALA A 104 -4.26 -9.30 -4.35
C ALA A 104 -2.92 -9.37 -3.58
N LEU A 105 -1.85 -8.79 -4.13
CA LEU A 105 -0.58 -8.66 -3.41
C LEU A 105 -0.69 -7.72 -2.20
N LEU A 106 -1.43 -6.60 -2.32
CA LEU A 106 -1.62 -5.67 -1.22
C LEU A 106 -2.46 -6.31 -0.09
N TYR A 107 -3.50 -7.08 -0.42
CA TYR A 107 -4.25 -7.85 0.59
C TYR A 107 -3.36 -8.89 1.27
N ALA A 108 -2.56 -9.65 0.51
CA ALA A 108 -1.67 -10.66 1.08
C ALA A 108 -0.65 -10.07 2.07
N ILE A 109 -0.13 -8.88 1.76
CA ILE A 109 0.76 -8.12 2.66
C ILE A 109 -0.01 -7.63 3.88
N ARG A 110 -1.22 -7.10 3.71
CA ARG A 110 -2.03 -6.61 4.83
C ARG A 110 -2.33 -7.71 5.85
N GLU A 111 -2.69 -8.90 5.38
CA GLU A 111 -2.94 -10.07 6.25
C GLU A 111 -1.64 -10.68 6.78
N GLY A 112 -0.51 -10.46 6.11
CA GLY A 112 0.80 -10.93 6.57
C GLY A 112 1.12 -12.37 6.20
N VAL A 113 0.46 -12.93 5.18
CA VAL A 113 0.63 -14.33 4.78
C VAL A 113 1.86 -14.47 3.89
N TYR A 114 3.03 -14.66 4.52
CA TYR A 114 4.33 -14.76 3.84
C TYR A 114 4.32 -15.70 2.62
N LYS A 115 3.73 -16.90 2.76
CA LYS A 115 3.75 -17.91 1.69
C LYS A 115 3.00 -17.44 0.45
N ILE A 116 1.87 -16.76 0.63
CA ILE A 116 1.09 -16.22 -0.48
C ILE A 116 1.86 -15.07 -1.13
N VAL A 117 2.41 -14.16 -0.33
CA VAL A 117 3.22 -13.04 -0.83
C VAL A 117 4.40 -13.53 -1.68
N GLU A 118 5.11 -14.57 -1.22
CA GLU A 118 6.18 -15.22 -1.99
C GLU A 118 5.68 -15.76 -3.34
N MET A 119 4.59 -16.53 -3.34
CA MET A 119 4.02 -17.08 -4.58
C MET A 119 3.57 -15.99 -5.57
N LEU A 120 3.01 -14.88 -5.06
CA LEU A 120 2.56 -13.77 -5.89
C LEU A 120 3.74 -13.01 -6.51
N ILE A 121 4.79 -12.72 -5.75
CA ILE A 121 5.97 -12.00 -6.24
C ILE A 121 6.78 -12.83 -7.24
N ASP A 122 6.82 -14.16 -7.07
CA ASP A 122 7.50 -15.06 -7.99
C ASP A 122 6.78 -15.22 -9.34
N HIS A 123 5.55 -14.72 -9.46
CA HIS A 123 4.80 -14.80 -10.71
C HIS A 123 5.38 -13.85 -11.77
N PRO A 124 5.57 -14.30 -13.04
CA PRO A 124 6.23 -13.52 -14.11
C PRO A 124 5.53 -12.21 -14.49
N SER A 125 4.27 -12.03 -14.07
CA SER A 125 3.54 -10.78 -14.28
C SER A 125 4.04 -9.63 -13.39
N ILE A 126 4.75 -9.92 -12.30
CA ILE A 126 5.27 -8.90 -11.38
C ILE A 126 6.74 -8.68 -11.70
N THR A 127 7.09 -7.43 -12.00
CA THR A 127 8.48 -7.01 -12.15
C THR A 127 8.98 -6.31 -10.88
N PRO A 128 10.29 -6.38 -10.56
CA PRO A 128 10.87 -5.67 -9.43
C PRO A 128 10.51 -4.18 -9.37
N GLU A 129 10.54 -3.51 -10.52
CA GLU A 129 10.22 -2.09 -10.68
C GLU A 129 8.78 -1.74 -10.25
N MET A 130 7.85 -2.69 -10.41
CA MET A 130 6.45 -2.50 -10.03
C MET A 130 6.27 -2.45 -8.51
N LEU A 131 7.15 -3.06 -7.71
CA LEU A 131 6.99 -3.11 -6.25
C LEU A 131 7.18 -1.74 -5.57
N GLY A 132 7.84 -0.79 -6.25
CA GLY A 132 8.10 0.56 -5.76
C GLY A 132 7.19 1.61 -6.41
N LYS A 133 7.81 2.53 -7.15
CA LYS A 133 7.18 3.77 -7.65
C LYS A 133 6.12 3.55 -8.73
N ASP A 134 6.26 2.50 -9.52
CA ASP A 134 5.45 2.25 -10.71
C ASP A 134 4.22 1.38 -10.46
N TRP A 135 3.98 1.00 -9.19
CA TRP A 135 2.87 0.13 -8.78
C TRP A 135 1.53 0.59 -9.37
N SER A 136 1.19 1.88 -9.24
CA SER A 136 -0.10 2.43 -9.69
C SER A 136 -0.19 2.70 -11.19
N TRP A 137 0.92 2.90 -11.89
CA TRP A 137 0.89 3.21 -13.33
C TRP A 137 0.81 1.95 -14.19
N ARG A 138 1.54 0.88 -13.82
CA ARG A 138 1.68 -0.31 -14.67
C ARG A 138 0.66 -1.41 -14.40
N ASN A 139 0.19 -1.59 -13.16
CA ASN A 139 -0.77 -2.66 -12.83
C ASN A 139 -2.20 -2.36 -13.24
N PHE A 140 -2.55 -1.08 -13.36
CA PHE A 140 -3.90 -0.64 -13.67
C PHE A 140 -4.09 -0.23 -15.13
N ALA A 141 -3.01 -0.10 -15.91
CA ALA A 141 -3.09 0.12 -17.35
C ALA A 141 -3.74 -1.09 -18.02
N GLY A 142 -5.07 -1.07 -18.15
CA GLY A 142 -5.79 -2.01 -19.00
C GLY A 142 -5.38 -1.85 -20.47
N GLU A 143 -5.82 -2.75 -21.34
CA GLU A 143 -5.58 -2.69 -22.80
C GLU A 143 -6.01 -1.36 -23.44
N ASN A 144 -6.84 -0.56 -22.77
CA ASN A 144 -7.31 0.76 -23.23
C ASN A 144 -6.57 1.96 -22.61
N GLY A 145 -5.49 1.76 -21.85
CA GLY A 145 -4.69 2.86 -21.28
C GLY A 145 -5.37 3.66 -20.15
N VAL A 146 -6.54 3.21 -19.67
CA VAL A 146 -7.21 3.79 -18.50
C VAL A 146 -6.82 2.97 -17.28
N ALA A 147 -6.11 3.61 -16.35
CA ALA A 147 -5.84 3.05 -15.03
C ALA A 147 -7.18 2.76 -14.33
N GLY A 148 -7.55 1.49 -14.20
CA GLY A 148 -8.63 1.12 -13.28
C GLY A 148 -8.24 1.57 -11.88
N GLU A 149 -9.05 2.38 -11.21
CA GLU A 149 -8.74 2.75 -9.83
C GLU A 149 -8.89 1.50 -8.94
N SER A 150 -7.95 1.27 -8.02
CA SER A 150 -8.19 0.33 -6.92
C SER A 150 -9.37 0.83 -6.12
N ASN A 151 -10.30 -0.07 -5.76
CA ASN A 151 -11.44 0.30 -4.94
C ASN A 151 -11.04 0.54 -3.47
N ASP A 152 -9.97 -0.10 -3.00
CA ASP A 152 -9.65 -0.18 -1.56
C ASP A 152 -8.34 0.52 -1.18
N TYR A 153 -7.39 0.68 -2.12
CA TYR A 153 -6.09 1.30 -1.85
C TYR A 153 -5.90 2.60 -2.64
N SER A 154 -5.32 3.60 -1.97
CA SER A 154 -4.86 4.80 -2.67
C SER A 154 -3.75 4.43 -3.67
N PRO A 155 -3.71 5.04 -4.87
CA PRO A 155 -2.66 4.79 -5.86
C PRO A 155 -1.24 5.16 -5.39
N ASP A 156 -1.12 5.85 -4.25
CA ASP A 156 0.16 6.17 -3.62
C ASP A 156 0.71 5.06 -2.72
N ILE A 157 -0.08 4.03 -2.43
CA ILE A 157 0.34 2.89 -1.61
C ILE A 157 0.93 1.81 -2.52
N SER A 158 2.25 1.64 -2.45
CA SER A 158 2.94 0.50 -3.06
C SER A 158 3.03 -0.69 -2.09
N PRO A 159 3.29 -1.92 -2.57
CA PRO A 159 3.55 -3.08 -1.73
C PRO A 159 4.63 -2.83 -0.68
N MET A 160 5.69 -2.11 -1.05
CA MET A 160 6.77 -1.69 -0.14
C MET A 160 6.27 -0.78 0.98
N ILE A 161 5.50 0.26 0.61
CA ILE A 161 4.92 1.21 1.57
C ILE A 161 3.97 0.47 2.52
N LEU A 162 3.12 -0.41 1.99
CA LEU A 162 2.15 -1.15 2.79
C LEU A 162 2.84 -2.13 3.76
N ALA A 163 3.84 -2.89 3.31
CA ALA A 163 4.60 -3.81 4.16
C ALA A 163 5.30 -3.06 5.30
N ALA A 164 5.85 -1.87 5.02
CA ALA A 164 6.43 -1.00 6.03
C ALA A 164 5.37 -0.45 7.00
N HIS A 165 4.18 -0.05 6.52
CA HIS A 165 3.07 0.39 7.39
C HIS A 165 2.59 -0.71 8.33
N CYS A 166 2.56 -1.96 7.85
CA CYS A 166 2.22 -3.14 8.64
C CYS A 166 3.35 -3.60 9.57
N ASN A 167 4.56 -3.02 9.45
CA ASN A 167 5.74 -3.36 10.26
C ASN A 167 6.09 -4.86 10.23
N GLN A 168 5.94 -5.51 9.07
CA GLN A 168 6.22 -6.94 8.86
C GLN A 168 7.64 -7.14 8.36
N PHE A 169 8.54 -7.60 9.21
CA PHE A 169 9.98 -7.72 8.91
C PHE A 169 10.25 -8.72 7.78
N GLU A 170 9.63 -9.90 7.82
CA GLU A 170 9.87 -11.01 6.90
C GLU A 170 9.40 -10.68 5.48
N ILE A 171 8.20 -10.09 5.37
CA ILE A 171 7.63 -9.69 4.08
C ILE A 171 8.40 -8.50 3.51
N LEU A 172 8.77 -7.52 4.33
CA LEU A 172 9.55 -6.38 3.88
C LEU A 172 10.95 -6.81 3.42
N GLN A 173 11.60 -7.72 4.14
CA GLN A 173 12.87 -8.31 3.74
C GLN A 173 12.76 -9.07 2.41
N LEU A 174 11.70 -9.86 2.23
CA LEU A 174 11.44 -10.56 0.96
C LEU A 174 11.32 -9.56 -0.20
N LEU A 175 10.55 -8.47 -0.02
CA LEU A 175 10.39 -7.46 -1.05
C LEU A 175 11.70 -6.71 -1.36
N LEU A 176 12.51 -6.40 -0.34
CA LEU A 176 13.84 -5.80 -0.51
C LEU A 176 14.79 -6.72 -1.29
N MET A 177 14.79 -8.02 -0.98
CA MET A 177 15.59 -9.02 -1.71
C MET A 177 15.20 -9.14 -3.19
N ARG A 178 13.96 -8.79 -3.53
CA ARG A 178 13.44 -8.80 -4.91
C ARG A 178 13.60 -7.45 -5.62
N GLY A 179 14.30 -6.50 -5.02
CA GLY A 179 14.65 -5.21 -5.62
C GLY A 179 13.61 -4.11 -5.44
N GLY A 180 12.65 -4.27 -4.53
CA GLY A 180 11.72 -3.21 -4.16
C GLY A 180 12.43 -2.08 -3.40
N VAL A 181 12.15 -0.83 -3.76
CA VAL A 181 12.76 0.36 -3.14
C VAL A 181 11.69 1.40 -2.82
N ILE A 182 11.87 2.14 -1.72
CA ILE A 182 11.07 3.31 -1.36
C ILE A 182 11.91 4.56 -1.63
N ASP A 183 11.42 5.43 -2.51
CA ASP A 183 12.07 6.69 -2.82
C ASP A 183 11.89 7.70 -1.67
N ILE A 184 12.97 8.39 -1.32
CA ILE A 184 12.91 9.47 -0.33
C ILE A 184 12.15 10.67 -0.92
N PRO A 185 11.15 11.23 -0.20
CA PRO A 185 10.44 12.41 -0.66
C PRO A 185 11.37 13.62 -0.82
N HIS A 186 11.14 14.43 -1.85
CA HIS A 186 11.83 15.71 -1.97
C HIS A 186 11.39 16.69 -0.87
N GLN A 187 12.25 17.67 -0.58
CA GLN A 187 11.92 18.77 0.33
C GLN A 187 10.69 19.55 -0.15
N LEU A 188 9.95 20.11 0.81
CA LEU A 188 8.79 20.99 0.61
C LEU A 188 9.01 22.12 -0.39
N SER A 189 10.21 22.69 -0.43
CA SER A 189 10.62 23.81 -1.29
C SER A 189 11.19 23.37 -2.64
N CYS A 190 11.10 22.08 -2.98
CA CYS A 190 11.64 21.58 -4.23
C CYS A 190 10.87 22.15 -5.44
N SER A 191 11.59 22.78 -6.36
CA SER A 191 11.07 23.35 -7.60
C SER A 191 11.28 22.45 -8.83
N CYS A 192 11.58 21.16 -8.63
CA CYS A 192 11.79 20.26 -9.75
C CYS A 192 10.50 20.06 -10.55
N ARG A 193 10.65 19.81 -11.86
CA ARG A 193 9.52 19.64 -12.78
C ARG A 193 8.50 18.61 -12.28
N ARG A 194 8.96 17.47 -11.78
CA ARG A 194 8.10 16.38 -11.26
C ARG A 194 7.28 16.79 -10.03
N CYS A 195 7.85 17.55 -9.10
CA CYS A 195 7.14 18.04 -7.93
C CYS A 195 6.13 19.12 -8.33
N SER A 196 6.53 20.05 -9.21
CA SER A 196 5.63 21.10 -9.70
C SER A 196 4.44 20.53 -10.48
N GLU A 197 4.66 19.52 -11.33
CA GLU A 197 3.58 18.83 -12.05
C GLU A 197 2.60 18.16 -11.09
N ARG A 198 3.10 17.40 -10.10
CA ARG A 198 2.26 16.70 -9.12
C ARG A 198 1.42 17.65 -8.25
N VAL A 199 1.99 18.78 -7.85
CA VAL A 199 1.27 19.80 -7.07
C VAL A 199 0.18 20.46 -7.91
N ASN A 200 0.45 20.72 -9.20
CA ASN A 200 -0.52 21.31 -10.12
C ASN A 200 -1.65 20.34 -10.51
N GLU A 201 -1.37 19.05 -10.59
CA GLU A 201 -2.37 18.01 -10.84
C GLU A 201 -3.29 17.84 -9.62
N ASP A 202 -2.70 17.53 -8.46
CA ASP A 202 -3.44 17.34 -7.22
C ASP A 202 -2.54 17.54 -5.99
N SER A 203 -2.64 18.72 -5.39
CA SER A 203 -1.88 19.08 -4.19
C SER A 203 -2.20 18.19 -2.98
N LEU A 204 -3.42 17.67 -2.85
CA LEU A 204 -3.81 16.82 -1.72
C LEU A 204 -3.27 15.41 -1.89
N ARG A 205 -3.38 14.82 -3.08
CA ARG A 205 -2.73 13.53 -3.37
C ARG A 205 -1.22 13.63 -3.19
N HIS A 206 -0.61 14.75 -3.60
CA HIS A 206 0.83 14.95 -3.40
C HIS A 206 1.24 14.98 -1.92
N SER A 207 0.47 15.62 -1.05
CA SER A 207 0.73 15.63 0.39
C SER A 207 0.44 14.27 1.05
N ILE A 208 -0.65 13.59 0.65
CA ILE A 208 -0.98 12.22 1.11
C ILE A 208 0.12 11.22 0.74
N ARG A 209 0.64 11.28 -0.49
CA ARG A 209 1.77 10.44 -0.92
C ARG A 209 2.99 10.64 -0.04
N ARG A 210 3.29 11.90 0.29
CA ARG A 210 4.46 12.28 1.09
C ARG A 210 4.35 11.73 2.51
N ILE A 211 3.23 11.95 3.19
CA ILE A 211 3.03 11.42 4.55
C ILE A 211 3.03 9.88 4.56
N ASN A 212 2.44 9.23 3.56
CA ASN A 212 2.49 7.77 3.43
C ASN A 212 3.92 7.25 3.23
N THR A 213 4.74 7.97 2.47
CA THR A 213 6.15 7.62 2.28
C THR A 213 6.93 7.81 3.58
N TYR A 214 6.77 8.93 4.28
CA TYR A 214 7.41 9.15 5.58
C TYR A 214 6.98 8.13 6.64
N ARG A 215 5.71 7.74 6.63
CA ARG A 215 5.21 6.67 7.52
C ARG A 215 5.90 5.33 7.25
N ALA A 216 6.20 5.02 6.00
CA ALA A 216 6.96 3.83 5.65
C ALA A 216 8.43 3.94 6.10
N LEU A 217 9.08 5.08 5.83
CA LEU A 217 10.47 5.34 6.23
C LEU A 217 10.68 5.34 7.74
N ALA A 218 9.68 5.79 8.51
CA ALA A 218 9.68 5.82 9.97
C ALA A 218 9.35 4.47 10.63
N SER A 219 8.98 3.46 9.84
CA SER A 219 8.67 2.14 10.40
C SER A 219 9.93 1.46 10.96
N PRO A 220 9.86 0.84 12.16
CA PRO A 220 10.94 0.06 12.74
C PRO A 220 11.50 -1.00 11.81
N ALA A 221 10.61 -1.73 11.12
CA ALA A 221 11.00 -2.75 10.16
C ALA A 221 11.86 -2.19 9.03
N TRP A 222 11.47 -1.03 8.47
CA TRP A 222 12.27 -0.37 7.44
C TRP A 222 13.64 0.04 7.97
N VAL A 223 13.67 0.84 9.05
CA VAL A 223 14.91 1.37 9.61
C VAL A 223 15.89 0.24 9.95
N CYS A 224 15.44 -0.81 10.63
CA CYS A 224 16.31 -1.92 11.03
C CYS A 224 16.83 -2.76 9.86
N LEU A 225 16.10 -2.84 8.73
CA LEU A 225 16.52 -3.64 7.58
C LEU A 225 17.39 -2.86 6.58
N THR A 226 17.19 -1.55 6.45
CA THR A 226 17.86 -0.75 5.41
C THR A 226 19.01 0.11 5.90
N SER A 227 19.07 0.43 7.19
CA SER A 227 20.11 1.32 7.73
C SER A 227 21.30 0.55 8.31
N ALA A 228 22.50 1.08 8.11
CA ALA A 228 23.71 0.58 8.76
C ALA A 228 23.76 0.95 10.25
N ASP A 229 23.21 2.12 10.61
CA ASP A 229 23.05 2.59 11.99
C ASP A 229 21.59 3.01 12.25
N PRO A 230 20.76 2.10 12.79
CA PRO A 230 19.34 2.37 13.00
C PRO A 230 19.08 3.44 14.07
N VAL A 231 19.98 3.61 15.05
CA VAL A 231 19.82 4.60 16.12
C VAL A 231 20.06 6.00 15.54
N LEU A 232 21.13 6.19 14.78
CA LEU A 232 21.43 7.46 14.13
C LEU A 232 20.35 7.83 13.09
N THR A 233 19.94 6.87 12.25
CA THR A 233 18.88 7.08 11.26
C THR A 233 17.56 7.47 11.93
N ALA A 234 17.18 6.80 13.03
CA ALA A 234 15.98 7.15 13.78
C ALA A 234 16.04 8.57 14.36
N PHE A 235 17.20 9.00 14.90
CA PHE A 235 17.34 10.38 15.39
C PHE A 235 17.25 11.42 14.27
N ARG A 236 17.95 11.22 13.15
CA ARG A 236 17.89 12.12 11.98
C ARG A 236 16.46 12.25 11.46
N LEU A 237 15.78 11.11 11.28
CA LEU A 237 14.40 11.08 10.81
C LEU A 237 13.44 11.73 11.81
N SER A 238 13.62 11.50 13.12
CA SER A 238 12.79 12.14 14.15
C SER A 238 12.88 13.67 14.13
N TRP A 239 14.07 14.21 13.84
CA TRP A 239 14.32 15.65 13.71
C TRP A 239 13.67 16.21 12.44
N GLU A 240 13.83 15.51 11.31
CA GLU A 240 13.23 15.89 10.03
C GLU A 240 11.71 15.92 10.11
N LEU A 241 11.09 14.86 10.64
CA LEU A 241 9.63 14.77 10.82
C LEU A 241 9.09 15.88 11.72
N ARG A 242 9.82 16.23 12.78
CA ARG A 242 9.44 17.34 13.67
C ARG A 242 9.49 18.68 12.93
N ASN A 243 10.46 18.90 12.05
CA ASN A 243 10.55 20.11 11.24
C ASN A 243 9.45 20.16 10.18
N LEU A 244 9.10 19.03 9.56
CA LEU A 244 7.98 18.93 8.64
C LEU A 244 6.65 19.25 9.32
N ALA A 245 6.44 18.78 10.56
CA ALA A 245 5.27 19.10 11.37
C ALA A 245 5.10 20.60 11.68
N LEU A 246 6.18 21.39 11.64
CA LEU A 246 6.11 22.84 11.81
C LEU A 246 5.77 23.57 10.51
N ARG A 247 5.99 22.93 9.35
CA ARG A 247 5.80 23.52 8.02
C ARG A 247 4.47 23.11 7.37
N GLU A 248 4.07 21.85 7.53
CA GLU A 248 2.77 21.32 7.08
C GLU A 248 1.82 21.23 8.28
N ASN A 249 0.75 22.02 8.24
CA ASN A 249 -0.21 22.05 9.35
C ASN A 249 -1.27 20.95 9.23
N GLU A 250 -1.54 20.48 8.01
CA GLU A 250 -2.61 19.53 7.68
C GLU A 250 -2.37 18.15 8.30
N PHE A 251 -1.12 17.69 8.36
CA PHE A 251 -0.72 16.39 8.89
C PHE A 251 0.24 16.49 10.08
N LYS A 252 0.21 17.64 10.77
CA LYS A 252 1.12 17.95 11.88
C LYS A 252 1.15 16.86 12.95
N ASP A 253 -0.01 16.41 13.40
CA ASP A 253 -0.11 15.42 14.46
C ASP A 253 0.47 14.07 14.02
N THR A 254 0.22 13.65 12.78
CA THR A 254 0.79 12.43 12.19
C THR A 254 2.32 12.50 12.14
N TYR A 255 2.91 13.63 11.72
CA TYR A 255 4.36 13.78 11.72
C TYR A 255 4.97 13.71 13.12
N LEU A 256 4.29 14.30 14.11
CA LEU A 256 4.75 14.23 15.51
C LEU A 256 4.67 12.79 16.06
N GLU A 257 3.62 12.04 15.70
CA GLU A 257 3.49 10.63 16.06
C GLU A 257 4.62 9.78 15.45
N LEU A 258 4.93 9.98 14.16
CA LEU A 258 6.03 9.29 13.48
C LEU A 258 7.40 9.68 14.08
N SER A 259 7.58 10.95 14.47
CA SER A 259 8.79 11.41 15.17
C SER A 259 8.95 10.70 16.53
N ASP A 260 7.85 10.52 17.27
CA ASP A 260 7.84 9.80 18.53
C ASP A 260 8.11 8.30 18.34
N GLN A 261 7.57 7.69 17.29
CA GLN A 261 7.86 6.30 16.90
C GLN A 261 9.36 6.08 16.66
N CYS A 262 10.02 6.99 15.94
CA CYS A 262 11.47 6.92 15.71
C CYS A 262 12.26 7.02 17.03
N LYS A 263 11.87 7.89 17.96
CA LYS A 263 12.52 7.99 19.27
C LYS A 263 12.32 6.72 20.10
N LYS A 264 11.11 6.18 20.11
CA LYS A 264 10.77 4.91 20.77
C LYS A 264 11.58 3.75 20.21
N LEU A 265 11.85 3.74 18.90
CA LEU A 265 12.73 2.75 18.29
C LEU A 265 14.14 2.82 18.89
N SER A 266 14.75 4.01 18.96
CA SER A 266 16.08 4.19 19.57
C SER A 266 16.11 3.73 21.02
N CYS A 267 15.09 4.06 21.81
CA CYS A 267 14.97 3.57 23.19
C CYS A 267 14.85 2.04 23.23
N SER A 268 14.00 1.46 22.38
CA SER A 268 13.76 0.01 22.35
C SER A 268 15.03 -0.76 21.95
N LEU A 269 15.86 -0.22 21.05
CA LEU A 269 17.14 -0.81 20.68
C LEU A 269 18.14 -0.79 21.85
N LEU A 270 18.19 0.32 22.59
CA LEU A 270 19.01 0.42 23.81
C LEU A 270 18.52 -0.56 24.90
N ASP A 271 17.21 -0.73 25.04
CA ASP A 271 16.61 -1.66 26.00
C ASP A 271 16.96 -3.14 25.71
N GLN A 272 17.31 -3.48 24.46
CA GLN A 272 17.76 -4.83 24.10
C GLN A 272 19.24 -5.12 24.42
N CYS A 273 20.02 -4.11 24.83
CA CYS A 273 21.43 -4.30 25.18
C CYS A 273 21.54 -5.09 26.49
N ARG A 274 22.33 -6.15 26.50
CA ARG A 274 22.52 -7.06 27.65
C ARG A 274 23.81 -6.84 28.40
N SER A 275 24.80 -6.22 27.75
CA SER A 275 26.13 -5.97 28.32
C SER A 275 26.46 -4.49 28.32
N THR A 276 27.34 -4.08 29.24
CA THR A 276 27.85 -2.69 29.29
C THR A 276 28.63 -2.35 28.02
N ASP A 277 29.32 -3.32 27.43
CA ASP A 277 30.06 -3.14 26.18
C ASP A 277 29.14 -2.84 25.00
N GLU A 278 27.98 -3.51 24.90
CA GLU A 278 26.95 -3.21 23.89
C GLU A 278 26.41 -1.78 24.04
N VAL A 279 26.11 -1.35 25.27
CA VAL A 279 25.63 0.01 25.54
C VAL A 279 26.69 1.04 25.16
N ILE A 280 27.95 0.80 25.51
CA ILE A 280 29.08 1.68 25.15
C ILE A 280 29.24 1.74 23.63
N ALA A 281 29.12 0.61 22.94
CA ALA A 281 29.25 0.53 21.49
C ALA A 281 28.17 1.36 20.77
N VAL A 282 26.92 1.31 21.26
CA VAL A 282 25.83 2.10 20.69
C VAL A 282 25.98 3.60 20.98
N LEU A 283 26.34 3.97 22.21
CA LEU A 283 26.39 5.38 22.63
C LEU A 283 27.64 6.13 22.15
N ASN A 284 28.77 5.44 21.99
CA ASN A 284 30.06 6.06 21.66
C ASN A 284 30.54 5.74 20.25
N LYS A 285 29.63 5.40 19.32
CA LYS A 285 30.00 5.18 17.92
C LYS A 285 30.60 6.48 17.36
N PRO A 286 31.85 6.47 16.86
CA PRO A 286 32.41 7.65 16.22
C PRO A 286 31.59 7.96 14.95
N PRO A 287 31.44 9.25 14.58
CA PRO A 287 30.87 9.59 13.30
C PRO A 287 31.72 8.92 12.22
N GLU A 288 31.12 8.04 11.42
CA GLU A 288 31.74 7.61 10.17
C GLU A 288 31.95 8.87 9.34
N ILE A 289 33.21 9.24 9.12
CA ILE A 289 33.56 10.34 8.23
C ILE A 289 33.30 9.79 6.83
N ASP A 290 32.13 10.12 6.28
CA ASP A 290 31.86 9.90 4.86
C ASP A 290 32.87 10.75 4.08
N GLU A 291 33.93 10.13 3.57
CA GLU A 291 34.92 10.76 2.66
C GLU A 291 34.30 11.15 1.29
N SER A 292 32.98 11.09 1.13
CA SER A 292 32.24 11.52 -0.06
C SER A 292 31.66 12.95 0.02
N GLU A 293 31.87 13.70 1.10
CA GLU A 293 31.42 15.11 1.21
C GLU A 293 32.57 16.13 1.09
N GLY A 294 33.39 15.98 0.05
CA GLY A 294 34.32 17.02 -0.40
C GLY A 294 33.67 17.92 -1.46
N GLU A 295 33.47 19.19 -1.10
CA GLU A 295 33.09 20.33 -1.96
C GLU A 295 31.58 20.50 -2.27
N ASP A 296 30.82 20.99 -1.29
CA ASP A 296 30.27 22.36 -1.31
C ASP A 296 29.27 22.58 -0.14
N ARG A 297 29.54 23.62 0.67
CA ARG A 297 28.61 24.09 1.69
C ARG A 297 27.49 24.89 1.03
N ASP A 298 26.28 24.36 1.04
CA ASP A 298 25.02 25.03 1.42
C ASP A 298 23.86 24.22 0.82
N THR A 299 23.30 23.28 1.60
CA THR A 299 21.94 22.72 1.53
C THR A 299 21.91 21.41 2.32
N GLY A 300 20.84 21.17 3.09
CA GLY A 300 20.59 19.84 3.65
C GLY A 300 20.45 18.84 2.51
N GLY A 301 21.50 18.04 2.30
CA GLY A 301 21.55 17.01 1.27
C GLY A 301 20.61 15.84 1.58
N PRO A 302 20.09 15.14 0.55
CA PRO A 302 19.22 13.98 0.74
C PRO A 302 20.00 12.83 1.37
N LEU A 303 19.31 12.01 2.18
CA LEU A 303 19.83 10.73 2.66
C LEU A 303 20.35 9.92 1.46
N THR A 304 21.54 9.39 1.64
CA THR A 304 22.31 8.52 0.74
C THR A 304 21.43 7.56 -0.05
N ASN A 305 21.69 7.47 -1.37
CA ASN A 305 21.24 6.34 -2.16
C ASN A 305 21.66 5.06 -1.43
N VAL A 306 20.68 4.25 -1.01
CA VAL A 306 20.94 2.89 -0.57
C VAL A 306 21.36 2.14 -1.83
N GLU A 307 22.66 2.11 -2.11
CA GLU A 307 23.22 1.07 -2.95
C GLU A 307 22.90 -0.24 -2.25
N THR A 308 21.96 -0.99 -2.82
CA THR A 308 21.64 -2.34 -2.39
C THR A 308 22.82 -3.25 -2.73
N GLU A 309 23.85 -3.25 -1.89
CA GLU A 309 24.85 -4.32 -1.85
C GLU A 309 24.28 -5.61 -1.24
N THR A 310 23.07 -6.01 -1.64
CA THR A 310 22.57 -7.38 -1.44
C THR A 310 23.04 -8.27 -2.60
N GLY A 311 24.35 -8.23 -2.85
CA GLY A 311 25.09 -9.11 -3.74
C GLY A 311 26.05 -10.01 -2.97
N HIS A 312 25.63 -10.55 -1.82
CA HIS A 312 26.39 -11.61 -1.15
C HIS A 312 26.42 -12.84 -2.05
N LYS A 313 27.49 -12.95 -2.84
CA LYS A 313 27.91 -14.14 -3.57
C LYS A 313 28.02 -15.31 -2.59
N ILE A 314 26.96 -16.08 -2.43
CA ILE A 314 27.02 -17.43 -1.88
C ILE A 314 27.79 -18.27 -2.91
N ARG A 315 29.09 -18.33 -2.70
CA ARG A 315 30.05 -19.09 -3.51
C ARG A 315 29.78 -20.58 -3.29
N THR A 316 28.85 -21.14 -4.07
CA THR A 316 28.67 -22.58 -4.18
C THR A 316 29.88 -23.17 -4.89
N LYS A 317 30.80 -23.76 -4.11
CA LYS A 317 31.80 -24.69 -4.64
C LYS A 317 31.05 -25.91 -5.19
N ARG A 318 30.80 -25.93 -6.50
CA ARG A 318 30.62 -27.18 -7.25
C ARG A 318 31.85 -27.39 -8.10
N GLY A 319 32.63 -28.40 -7.72
CA GLY A 319 33.70 -28.93 -8.56
C GLY A 319 33.09 -29.56 -9.81
N ILE A 320 33.76 -29.34 -10.93
CA ILE A 320 33.65 -30.17 -12.12
C ILE A 320 35.07 -30.35 -12.65
N ASN A 321 35.54 -31.59 -12.55
CA ASN A 321 36.61 -32.15 -13.37
C ASN A 321 36.27 -31.99 -14.85
N ASN A 322 37.24 -31.59 -15.69
CA ASN A 322 37.59 -32.37 -16.88
C ASN A 322 38.77 -31.74 -17.64
N ASP A 323 39.87 -32.49 -17.66
CA ASP A 323 40.61 -32.93 -18.85
C ASP A 323 40.36 -32.24 -20.19
N ARG A 324 41.45 -31.78 -20.80
CA ARG A 324 41.96 -32.12 -22.16
C ARG A 324 43.15 -31.20 -22.46
N PHE A 325 44.40 -31.68 -22.42
CA PHE A 325 45.11 -32.25 -23.56
C PHE A 325 44.75 -31.61 -24.90
N THR A 326 45.50 -30.58 -25.31
CA THR A 326 46.51 -30.59 -26.38
C THR A 326 47.22 -29.25 -26.40
#